data_AF-A0A653V914-F1
#
_entry.id   AF-A0A653V914-F1
#
_cell.length_a   1.000
_cell.length_b   1.000
_cell.length_c   1.000
_cell.angle_alpha   90.00
_cell.angle_beta   90.00
_cell.angle_gamma   90.00
#
_symmetry.space_group_name_H-M   'P 1'
#
loop_
_entity.id
_entity.type
_entity.pdbx_description
1 polymer ?
#
loop_
_entity_poly.entity_id
_entity_poly.type
_entity_poly.pdbx_seq_one_letter_code
_entity_poly.pdbx_strand_id
1 'polypeptide(L)' 'MTINDATKAALHDLDVSLCNYGDSEGDRLKKIAALANMAVRLRESAPADERDWINQALHALAAKHHVPDECVLPQTG' A
#
# COMPACT_ATOMS: atom_id res chain seq x y z
N MET A 1 14.11 -14.92 -1.83
CA MET A 1 13.84 -13.95 -0.75
C MET A 1 12.48 -14.29 -0.15
N THR A 2 12.39 -14.45 1.16
CA THR A 2 11.15 -14.84 1.84
C THR A 2 10.56 -13.60 2.49
N ILE A 3 9.47 -13.08 1.94
CA ILE A 3 8.74 -11.95 2.53
C ILE A 3 8.07 -12.41 3.82
N ASN A 4 8.22 -11.63 4.88
CA ASN A 4 7.55 -11.84 6.16
C ASN A 4 6.02 -11.97 5.98
N ASP A 5 5.45 -13.01 6.59
CA ASP A 5 4.01 -13.27 6.51
C ASP A 5 3.18 -12.17 7.16
N ALA A 6 3.72 -11.46 8.16
CA ALA A 6 3.09 -10.28 8.74
C ALA A 6 2.96 -9.14 7.71
N THR A 7 3.98 -8.92 6.87
CA THR A 7 3.96 -7.93 5.79
C THR A 7 2.89 -8.27 4.76
N LYS A 8 2.81 -9.56 4.36
CA LYS A 8 1.77 -10.02 3.42
C LYS A 8 0.37 -9.87 4.00
N ALA A 9 0.17 -10.25 5.26
CA ALA A 9 -1.11 -10.10 5.95
C ALA A 9 -1.54 -8.63 6.01
N ALA A 10 -0.64 -7.72 6.37
CA ALA A 10 -0.94 -6.28 6.42
C ALA A 10 -1.34 -5.70 5.05
N LEU A 11 -0.69 -6.12 3.96
CA LEU A 11 -1.05 -5.71 2.60
C LEU A 11 -2.40 -6.30 2.16
N HIS A 12 -2.68 -7.56 2.54
CA HIS A 12 -3.97 -8.18 2.28
C HIS A 12 -5.11 -7.48 3.03
N ASP A 13 -4.90 -7.17 4.31
CA ASP A 13 -5.89 -6.46 5.13
C ASP A 13 -6.15 -5.05 4.59
N LEU A 14 -5.10 -4.38 4.09
CA LEU A 14 -5.26 -3.12 3.36
C LEU A 14 -6.13 -3.30 2.12
N ASP A 15 -5.86 -4.29 1.28
CA ASP A 15 -6.65 -4.55 0.06
C ASP A 15 -8.13 -4.78 0.38
N VAL A 16 -8.43 -5.60 1.40
CA VAL A 16 -9.79 -5.83 1.89
C VAL A 16 -10.42 -4.53 2.38
N SER A 17 -9.69 -3.71 3.15
CA SER A 17 -10.19 -2.41 3.62
C SER A 17 -10.48 -1.47 2.47
N LEU A 18 -9.66 -1.45 1.42
CA LEU A 18 -9.83 -0.58 0.26
C LEU A 18 -11.06 -0.97 -0.57
N CYS A 19 -11.36 -2.28 -0.65
CA CYS A 19 -12.59 -2.79 -1.29
C CYS A 19 -13.89 -2.31 -0.61
N ASN A 20 -13.83 -1.95 0.68
CA ASN A 20 -15.00 -1.47 1.43
C ASN A 20 -15.33 0.01 1.16
N TYR A 21 -14.44 0.75 0.49
CA TYR A 21 -14.65 2.13 0.12
C TYR A 21 -15.31 2.23 -1.26
N GLY A 22 -16.31 3.11 -1.38
CA GLY A 22 -16.97 3.41 -2.65
C GLY A 22 -16.12 4.22 -3.64
N ASP A 23 -16.77 4.76 -4.65
CA ASP A 23 -16.13 5.51 -5.75
C ASP A 23 -16.36 7.03 -5.66
N SER A 24 -16.98 7.49 -4.56
CA SER A 24 -17.10 8.92 -4.30
C SER A 24 -15.71 9.56 -4.15
N GLU A 25 -15.60 10.86 -4.44
CA GLU A 25 -14.34 11.59 -4.24
C GLU A 25 -13.85 11.50 -2.78
N GLY A 26 -14.78 11.56 -1.82
CA GLY A 26 -14.46 11.38 -0.41
C GLY A 26 -13.92 9.99 -0.08
N ASP A 27 -14.41 8.94 -0.75
CA ASP A 27 -13.90 7.58 -0.57
C ASP A 27 -12.55 7.38 -1.28
N ARG A 28 -12.31 8.04 -2.42
CA ARG A 28 -10.97 8.07 -3.05
C ARG A 28 -9.93 8.70 -2.13
N LEU A 29 -10.27 9.79 -1.44
CA LEU A 29 -9.38 10.40 -0.43
C LEU A 29 -9.09 9.47 0.75
N LYS A 30 -10.07 8.67 1.20
CA LYS A 30 -9.85 7.65 2.23
C LYS A 30 -8.94 6.53 1.74
N LYS A 31 -9.12 6.05 0.50
CA LYS A 31 -8.25 5.07 -0.15
C LYS A 31 -6.79 5.57 -0.19
N ILE A 32 -6.58 6.82 -0.61
CA ILE A 32 -5.28 7.50 -0.61
C ILE A 32 -4.67 7.53 0.80
N ALA A 33 -5.42 8.00 1.80
CA ALA A 33 -4.92 8.10 3.17
C ALA A 33 -4.55 6.73 3.76
N ALA A 34 -5.36 5.69 3.50
CA ALA A 34 -5.08 4.33 3.95
C ALA A 34 -3.80 3.76 3.33
N LEU A 35 -3.59 3.96 2.02
CA LEU A 35 -2.37 3.55 1.32
C LEU A 35 -1.13 4.29 1.85
N ALA A 36 -1.19 5.62 1.97
CA ALA A 36 -0.07 6.41 2.47
C ALA A 36 0.32 6.02 3.91
N ASN A 37 -0.66 5.83 4.80
CA ASN A 37 -0.42 5.40 6.17
C ASN A 37 0.20 4.00 6.24
N MET A 38 -0.28 3.06 5.42
CA MET A 38 0.30 1.72 5.37
C MET A 38 1.73 1.74 4.82
N ALA A 39 1.98 2.55 3.79
CA ALA A 39 3.30 2.68 3.19
C ALA A 39 4.34 3.17 4.20
N VAL A 40 4.01 4.19 5.00
CA VAL A 40 4.88 4.69 6.08
C VAL A 40 5.11 3.60 7.12
N ARG A 41 4.04 2.96 7.62
CA ARG A 41 4.13 1.92 8.64
C ARG A 41 5.01 0.75 8.21
N LEU A 42 4.78 0.24 7.00
CA LEU A 42 5.55 -0.89 6.47
C LEU A 42 7.02 -0.51 6.25
N ARG A 43 7.32 0.70 5.78
CA ARG A 43 8.71 1.16 5.61
C ARG A 43 9.48 1.22 6.93
N GLU A 44 8.81 1.64 8.01
CA GLU A 44 9.40 1.70 9.35
C GLU A 44 9.62 0.31 9.96
N SER A 45 8.71 -0.63 9.71
CA SER A 45 8.78 -1.98 10.29
C SER A 45 9.56 -3.00 9.46
N ALA A 46 9.67 -2.80 8.14
CA ALA A 46 10.22 -3.79 7.24
C ALA A 46 11.75 -3.73 7.14
N PRO A 47 12.43 -4.90 7.08
CA PRO A 47 13.85 -4.96 6.82
C PRO A 47 14.17 -4.45 5.40
N ALA A 48 15.40 -3.99 5.21
CA ALA A 48 15.79 -3.21 4.03
C ALA A 48 15.64 -4.00 2.72
N ASP A 49 15.83 -5.31 2.76
CA ASP A 49 15.65 -6.22 1.63
C ASP A 49 14.17 -6.32 1.20
N GLU A 50 13.21 -6.21 2.11
CA GLU A 50 11.76 -6.27 1.82
C GLU A 50 11.18 -5.00 1.20
N ARG A 51 11.87 -3.86 1.33
CA ARG A 51 11.31 -2.55 0.98
C ARG A 51 10.95 -2.41 -0.49
N ASP A 52 11.79 -2.92 -1.39
CA ASP A 52 11.53 -2.83 -2.83
C ASP A 52 10.29 -3.64 -3.22
N TRP A 53 10.16 -4.85 -2.66
CA TRP A 53 8.97 -5.68 -2.88
C TRP A 53 7.71 -5.04 -2.28
N ILE A 54 7.79 -4.50 -1.07
CA ILE A 54 6.69 -3.77 -0.43
C ILE A 54 6.25 -2.59 -1.29
N ASN A 55 7.21 -1.83 -1.82
CA ASN A 55 6.91 -0.68 -2.64
C ASN A 55 6.19 -1.10 -3.93
N GLN A 56 6.68 -2.13 -4.62
CA GLN A 56 6.00 -2.70 -5.79
C GLN A 56 4.59 -3.18 -5.48
N ALA A 57 4.38 -3.84 -4.33
CA ALA A 57 3.06 -4.30 -3.91
C ALA A 57 2.10 -3.14 -3.62
N LEU A 58 2.58 -2.06 -3.00
CA LEU A 58 1.78 -0.85 -2.74
C LEU A 58 1.39 -0.13 -4.03
N HIS A 59 2.30 -0.04 -5.01
CA HIS A 59 1.99 0.47 -6.35
C HIS A 59 0.93 -0.37 -7.06
N ALA A 60 1.04 -1.70 -6.99
CA ALA A 60 0.03 -2.60 -7.56
C ALA A 60 -1.35 -2.41 -6.91
N LEU A 61 -1.41 -2.20 -5.58
CA LEU A 61 -2.65 -1.89 -4.87
C LEU A 61 -3.21 -0.51 -5.25
N ALA A 62 -2.36 0.51 -5.37
CA ALA A 62 -2.78 1.84 -5.80
C ALA A 62 -3.44 1.79 -7.19
N ALA A 63 -2.80 1.11 -8.15
CA ALA A 63 -3.33 0.90 -9.49
C ALA A 63 -4.68 0.15 -9.46
N LYS A 64 -4.77 -0.94 -8.69
CA LYS A 64 -6.01 -1.73 -8.54
C LYS A 64 -7.19 -0.89 -8.03
N HIS A 65 -6.93 0.03 -7.10
CA HIS A 65 -7.94 0.85 -6.44
C HIS A 65 -8.13 2.23 -7.07
N HIS A 66 -7.56 2.48 -8.26
CA HIS A 66 -7.61 3.75 -8.99
C HIS A 66 -7.13 4.95 -8.16
N VAL A 67 -6.11 4.70 -7.33
CA VAL A 67 -5.42 5.70 -6.51
C VAL A 67 -4.19 6.20 -7.28
N PRO A 68 -3.94 7.53 -7.32
CA PRO A 68 -2.77 8.07 -8.00
C PRO A 68 -1.48 7.49 -7.43
N ASP A 69 -0.56 7.11 -8.32
CA ASP A 69 0.71 6.47 -7.95
C ASP A 69 1.65 7.41 -7.18
N GLU A 70 1.44 8.73 -7.32
CA GLU A 70 2.10 9.77 -6.52
C GLU A 70 1.72 9.74 -5.03
N CYS A 71 0.69 8.97 -4.66
CA CYS A 71 0.23 8.83 -3.27
C CYS A 71 0.91 7.66 -2.52
N VAL A 72 1.77 6.89 -3.19
CA VAL A 72 2.64 5.88 -2.57
C VAL A 72 4.09 6.36 -2.54
N LEU A 73 4.96 5.60 -1.85
CA LEU A 73 6.36 5.99 -1.72
C LEU A 73 7.03 6.04 -3.09
N PRO A 74 7.88 7.05 -3.37
CA PRO A 74 8.57 7.14 -4.65
C PRO A 74 9.39 5.88 -4.88
N GLN A 75 9.32 5.30 -6.09
CA GLN A 75 10.18 4.20 -6.48
C GLN A 75 11.64 4.63 -6.31
N THR A 76 12.34 4.02 -5.36
CA THR A 76 13.79 4.11 -5.26
C THR A 76 14.36 3.36 -6.44
N GLY A 77 14.79 4.10 -7.46
CA GLY A 77 15.65 3.63 -8.53
C GLY A 77 17.09 3.49 -8.07
#